data_AF-A0A971ZLT9-F1
#
_entry.id   AF-A0A971ZLT9-F1
#
_cell.length_a   1.000
_cell.length_b   1.000
_cell.length_c   1.000
_cell.angle_alpha   90.00
_cell.angle_beta   90.00
_cell.angle_gamma   90.00
#
_symmetry.space_group_name_H-M   'P 1'
#
loop_
_entity.id
_entity.type
_entity.pdbx_description
1 polymer ?
#
loop_
_entity_poly.entity_id
_entity_poly.type
_entity_poly.pdbx_seq_one_letter_code
_entity_poly.pdbx_strand_id
1 'polypeptide(L)'
;MSDMIRAIKLEYPETIPVSVGILPAAWMKYGDDLQKLVDRYPQFFGGWRVDLSSIKENLNPFYRSGNYVDEWGCVWSNLEDGINAIVKGHPVKSEEDVFTLEIPPNRNGSIPHGFMYLRLLDLCGFENAMLMFAEEGEALRVLIDKVLEYNIYQFAHIIPKLGEIAYFGDDLGMQNGLAIGPEKWRKYLKPCYRKLYGMLKAAKPDVLVYMHTDGCIYEIMPDLVECGVDIINPQYRANGLDNLVRVCRKEQIIPIHLDLDRQLFPFASRSEIFEHVEECVKSLYLPQGGLGLSVELNNDVPLENMEAILDAVEKYRFYKG
;
A
#
# COMPACT_ATOMS: atom_id res chain seq x y z
N MET A 1 1.39 22.97 7.69
CA MET A 1 1.11 21.99 6.63
C MET A 1 2.39 21.22 6.37
N SER A 2 2.34 19.89 6.42
CA SER A 2 3.54 19.05 6.23
C SER A 2 4.01 19.07 4.76
N ASP A 3 5.28 18.73 4.52
CA ASP A 3 5.80 18.57 3.15
C ASP A 3 5.08 17.45 2.39
N MET A 4 4.54 16.45 3.08
CA MET A 4 3.67 15.44 2.45
C MET A 4 2.43 16.09 1.84
N ILE A 5 1.69 16.88 2.61
CA ILE A 5 0.49 17.56 2.09
C ILE A 5 0.85 18.53 0.97
N ARG A 6 1.94 19.31 1.11
CA ARG A 6 2.43 20.20 0.04
C ARG A 6 2.80 19.42 -1.22
N ALA A 7 3.47 18.27 -1.09
CA ALA A 7 3.82 17.43 -2.23
C ALA A 7 2.57 16.88 -2.93
N ILE A 8 1.55 16.43 -2.19
CA ILE A 8 0.29 15.96 -2.75
C ILE A 8 -0.44 17.10 -3.49
N LYS A 9 -0.49 18.29 -2.89
CA LYS A 9 -1.19 19.46 -3.44
C LYS A 9 -0.41 20.23 -4.51
N LEU A 10 0.82 19.82 -4.80
CA LEU A 10 1.74 20.51 -5.72
C LEU A 10 2.06 21.95 -5.28
N GLU A 11 2.32 22.15 -3.99
CA GLU A 11 2.54 23.43 -3.33
C GLU A 11 3.99 23.62 -2.86
N TYR A 12 4.96 23.29 -3.72
CA TYR A 12 6.40 23.56 -3.54
C TYR A 12 6.93 23.14 -2.15
N PRO A 13 6.95 21.83 -1.83
CA PRO A 13 7.43 21.35 -0.55
C PRO A 13 8.90 21.73 -0.31
N GLU A 14 9.27 21.96 0.96
CA GLU A 14 10.63 22.35 1.35
C GLU A 14 11.60 21.19 1.10
N THR A 15 11.18 19.96 1.38
CA THR A 15 11.90 18.73 1.08
C THR A 15 10.98 17.72 0.39
N ILE A 16 11.56 16.76 -0.34
CA ILE A 16 10.81 15.58 -0.77
C ILE A 16 10.42 14.81 0.51
N PRO A 17 9.13 14.61 0.80
CA PRO A 17 8.71 13.90 2.00
C PRO A 17 9.20 12.44 1.95
N VAL A 18 9.72 11.96 3.07
CA VAL A 18 10.22 10.58 3.22
C VAL A 18 9.45 9.91 4.36
N SER A 19 9.00 8.68 4.13
CA SER A 19 8.48 7.80 5.18
C SER A 19 9.30 6.52 5.22
N VAL A 20 9.61 6.07 6.44
CA VAL A 20 10.35 4.82 6.66
C VAL A 20 9.52 3.91 7.56
N GLY A 21 9.06 2.79 6.99
CA GLY A 21 8.46 1.67 7.72
C GLY A 21 9.51 0.65 8.11
N ILE A 22 9.37 0.05 9.28
CA ILE A 22 10.24 -1.04 9.76
C ILE A 22 9.34 -2.17 10.22
N LEU A 23 9.49 -3.35 9.62
CA LEU A 23 8.69 -4.51 10.00
C LEU A 23 9.03 -4.96 11.42
N PRO A 24 8.05 -5.50 12.18
CA PRO A 24 8.34 -6.04 13.50
C PRO A 24 9.40 -7.16 13.47
N ALA A 25 9.47 -7.95 12.39
CA ALA A 25 10.52 -8.96 12.22
C ALA A 25 11.94 -8.35 12.23
N ALA A 26 12.14 -7.16 11.66
CA ALA A 26 13.43 -6.47 11.69
C ALA A 26 13.81 -6.07 13.12
N TRP A 27 12.86 -5.53 13.88
CA TRP A 27 13.03 -5.21 15.29
C TRP A 27 13.33 -6.45 16.14
N MET A 28 12.64 -7.56 15.88
CA MET A 28 12.88 -8.82 16.57
C MET A 28 14.26 -9.41 16.28
N LYS A 29 14.77 -9.21 15.05
CA LYS A 29 16.10 -9.70 14.65
C LYS A 29 17.24 -8.85 15.22
N TYR A 30 17.13 -7.52 15.10
CA TYR A 30 18.25 -6.60 15.35
C TYR A 30 18.16 -5.87 16.69
N GLY A 31 16.99 -5.81 17.32
CA GLY A 31 16.79 -5.28 18.66
C GLY A 31 17.46 -3.93 18.90
N ASP A 32 18.32 -3.87 19.92
CA ASP A 32 19.02 -2.66 20.34
C ASP A 32 19.90 -2.05 19.24
N ASP A 33 20.46 -2.86 18.34
CA ASP A 33 21.30 -2.35 17.26
C ASP A 33 20.48 -1.59 16.22
N LEU A 34 19.24 -2.04 15.95
CA LEU A 34 18.30 -1.27 15.13
C LEU A 34 17.81 -0.01 15.85
N GLN A 35 17.61 -0.07 17.17
CA GLN A 35 17.27 1.13 17.95
C GLN A 35 18.39 2.18 17.89
N LYS A 36 19.66 1.77 18.05
CA LYS A 36 20.83 2.66 17.90
C LYS A 36 20.88 3.26 16.49
N LEU A 37 20.57 2.49 15.46
CA LEU A 37 20.49 3.00 14.08
C LEU A 37 19.41 4.08 13.97
N VAL A 38 18.18 3.76 14.38
CA VAL A 38 17.01 4.66 14.35
C VAL A 38 17.25 5.96 15.12
N ASP A 39 17.98 5.90 16.24
CA ASP A 39 18.34 7.07 17.05
C ASP A 39 19.21 8.09 16.31
N ARG A 40 19.97 7.66 15.31
CA ARG A 40 20.79 8.54 14.47
C ARG A 40 19.98 9.30 13.42
N TYR A 41 18.72 8.91 13.18
CA TYR A 41 17.85 9.51 12.16
C TYR A 41 16.55 10.07 12.77
N PRO A 42 16.62 10.99 13.76
CA PRO A 42 15.43 11.54 14.41
C PRO A 42 14.49 12.27 13.45
N GLN A 43 14.98 12.73 12.30
CA GLN A 43 14.17 13.38 11.26
C GLN A 43 13.18 12.44 10.55
N PHE A 44 13.40 11.12 10.60
CA PHE A 44 12.48 10.12 10.05
C PHE A 44 11.63 9.45 11.14
N PHE A 45 12.17 9.33 12.34
CA PHE A 45 11.55 8.53 13.41
C PHE A 45 11.04 9.35 14.60
N GLY A 46 11.30 10.65 14.67
CA GLY A 46 10.77 11.55 15.71
C GLY A 46 11.16 11.17 17.14
N GLY A 47 12.26 10.43 17.35
CA GLY A 47 12.66 9.92 18.66
C GLY A 47 11.87 8.69 19.13
N TRP A 48 11.18 8.01 18.23
CA TRP A 48 10.43 6.78 18.50
C TRP A 48 11.30 5.72 19.19
N ARG A 49 10.68 5.01 20.13
CA ARG A 49 11.27 3.93 20.91
C ARG A 49 10.35 2.73 20.85
N VAL A 50 10.91 1.57 20.55
CA VAL A 50 10.19 0.30 20.61
C VAL A 50 10.47 -0.35 21.96
N ASP A 51 9.42 -0.79 22.66
CA ASP A 51 9.60 -1.68 23.81
C ASP A 51 9.96 -3.08 23.30
N LEU A 52 11.26 -3.33 23.16
CA LEU A 52 11.80 -4.58 22.66
C LEU A 52 11.47 -5.77 23.58
N SER A 53 11.18 -5.52 24.87
CA SER A 53 10.89 -6.58 25.84
C SER A 53 9.51 -7.21 25.64
N SER A 54 8.56 -6.44 25.08
CA SER A 54 7.17 -6.85 24.87
C SER A 54 6.78 -6.88 23.40
N ILE A 55 7.75 -6.80 22.47
CA ILE A 55 7.48 -6.65 21.04
C ILE A 55 6.57 -7.77 20.50
N LYS A 56 6.82 -9.03 20.89
CA LYS A 56 6.01 -10.19 20.49
C LYS A 56 4.59 -10.11 21.01
N GLU A 57 4.43 -9.70 22.27
CA GLU A 57 3.13 -9.60 22.96
C GLU A 57 2.26 -8.49 22.35
N ASN A 58 2.91 -7.43 21.84
CA ASN A 58 2.29 -6.27 21.23
C ASN A 58 2.13 -6.37 19.71
N LEU A 59 2.52 -7.49 19.09
CA LEU A 59 2.30 -7.69 17.66
C LEU A 59 0.81 -7.59 17.33
N ASN A 60 0.51 -6.91 16.23
CA ASN A 60 -0.82 -7.00 15.64
C ASN A 60 -1.11 -8.48 15.29
N PRO A 61 -2.35 -9.00 15.48
CA PRO A 61 -2.71 -10.39 15.15
C PRO A 61 -2.27 -10.86 13.76
N PHE A 62 -2.31 -9.98 12.76
CA PHE A 62 -1.87 -10.27 11.39
C PHE A 62 -0.35 -10.56 11.30
N TYR A 63 0.43 -10.12 12.29
CA TYR A 63 1.88 -10.34 12.37
C TYR A 63 2.25 -11.43 13.38
N ARG A 64 1.29 -12.11 14.00
CA ARG A 64 1.56 -13.23 14.91
C ARG A 64 1.51 -14.54 14.14
N SER A 65 2.47 -15.41 14.40
CA SER A 65 2.45 -16.78 13.93
C SER A 65 1.20 -17.52 14.38
N GLY A 66 0.72 -18.43 13.53
CA GLY A 66 -0.51 -19.18 13.75
C GLY A 66 -1.59 -18.85 12.74
N ASN A 67 -2.80 -19.34 13.03
CA ASN A 67 -3.96 -19.15 12.17
C ASN A 67 -5.03 -18.35 12.90
N TYR A 68 -5.71 -17.47 12.19
CA TYR A 68 -6.95 -16.84 12.65
C TYR A 68 -7.95 -16.74 11.51
N VAL A 69 -9.22 -16.62 11.87
CA VAL A 69 -10.32 -16.49 10.92
C VAL A 69 -10.86 -15.07 11.03
N ASP A 70 -10.94 -14.37 9.91
CA ASP A 70 -11.52 -13.02 9.89
C ASP A 70 -13.06 -13.06 9.85
N GLU A 71 -13.70 -11.89 9.89
CA GLU A 71 -15.15 -11.78 9.92
C GLU A 71 -15.86 -12.34 8.67
N TRP A 72 -15.13 -12.51 7.57
CA TRP A 72 -15.62 -13.09 6.33
C TRP A 72 -15.47 -14.61 6.28
N GLY A 73 -14.79 -15.22 7.26
CA GLY A 73 -14.48 -16.64 7.27
C GLY A 73 -13.19 -17.00 6.53
N CYS A 74 -12.37 -16.02 6.14
CA CYS A 74 -11.07 -16.29 5.53
C CYS A 74 -10.09 -16.78 6.61
N VAL A 75 -9.38 -17.87 6.34
CA VAL A 75 -8.34 -18.39 7.22
C VAL A 75 -7.02 -17.77 6.83
N TRP A 76 -6.53 -16.89 7.68
CA TRP A 76 -5.22 -16.28 7.59
C TRP A 76 -4.20 -17.16 8.31
N SER A 77 -3.04 -17.35 7.69
CA SER A 77 -1.97 -18.19 8.18
C SER A 77 -0.65 -17.43 8.16
N ASN A 78 0.06 -17.48 9.27
CA ASN A 78 1.37 -16.88 9.41
C ASN A 78 2.36 -17.91 9.97
N LEU A 79 3.50 -18.05 9.29
CA LEU A 79 4.55 -18.99 9.65
C LEU A 79 5.53 -18.41 10.67
N GLU A 80 5.68 -17.09 10.72
CA GLU A 80 6.71 -16.41 11.52
C GLU A 80 6.19 -15.09 12.10
N ASP A 81 6.46 -14.87 13.38
CA ASP A 81 6.15 -13.61 14.05
C ASP A 81 6.87 -12.44 13.36
N GLY A 82 6.15 -11.33 13.19
CA GLY A 82 6.68 -10.06 12.69
C GLY A 82 6.69 -9.93 11.17
N ILE A 83 6.23 -10.93 10.42
CA ILE A 83 5.89 -10.87 9.00
C ILE A 83 4.36 -10.93 8.85
N ASN A 84 3.80 -10.31 7.82
CA ASN A 84 2.35 -10.29 7.63
C ASN A 84 1.80 -11.67 7.22
N ALA A 85 0.62 -12.02 7.71
CA ALA A 85 -0.08 -13.27 7.39
C ALA A 85 -0.55 -13.30 5.93
N ILE A 86 -0.76 -14.50 5.40
CA ILE A 86 -1.36 -14.73 4.08
C ILE A 86 -2.63 -15.58 4.20
N VAL A 87 -3.60 -15.34 3.34
CA VAL A 87 -4.82 -16.16 3.30
C VAL A 87 -4.51 -17.53 2.72
N LYS A 88 -4.93 -18.58 3.43
CA LYS A 88 -4.81 -19.99 3.02
C LYS A 88 -6.16 -20.73 2.98
N GLY A 89 -7.17 -20.20 3.64
CA GLY A 89 -8.52 -20.75 3.62
C GLY A 89 -9.53 -19.75 3.08
N HIS A 90 -10.26 -20.17 2.07
CA HIS A 90 -11.23 -19.36 1.34
C HIS A 90 -12.65 -19.88 1.62
N PRO A 91 -13.60 -19.06 2.11
CA PRO A 91 -14.98 -19.49 2.38
C PRO A 91 -15.78 -19.82 1.11
N VAL A 92 -15.48 -19.17 -0.02
CA VAL A 92 -16.14 -19.42 -1.31
C VAL A 92 -15.33 -20.48 -2.08
N LYS A 93 -15.88 -21.68 -2.26
CA LYS A 93 -15.22 -22.77 -3.00
C LYS A 93 -15.70 -22.90 -4.44
N SER A 94 -16.89 -22.38 -4.72
CA SER A 94 -17.59 -22.45 -6.00
C SER A 94 -18.42 -21.18 -6.24
N GLU A 95 -18.92 -20.98 -7.46
CA GLU A 95 -19.85 -19.90 -7.76
C GLU A 95 -21.15 -19.99 -6.94
N GLU A 96 -21.61 -21.20 -6.62
CA GLU A 96 -22.82 -21.43 -5.83
C GLU A 96 -22.68 -20.85 -4.41
N ASP A 97 -21.49 -20.95 -3.82
CA ASP A 97 -21.19 -20.40 -2.49
C ASP A 97 -21.27 -18.87 -2.45
N VAL A 98 -21.09 -18.19 -3.59
CA VAL A 98 -21.21 -16.73 -3.66
C VAL A 98 -22.62 -16.29 -3.32
N PHE A 99 -23.64 -17.01 -3.78
CA PHE A 99 -25.04 -16.63 -3.58
C PHE A 99 -25.48 -16.79 -2.13
N THR A 100 -24.85 -17.72 -1.39
CA THR A 100 -25.13 -17.99 0.02
C THR A 100 -24.17 -17.27 0.97
N LEU A 101 -23.09 -16.65 0.47
CA LEU A 101 -22.15 -15.86 1.26
C LEU A 101 -22.88 -14.71 1.97
N GLU A 102 -22.81 -14.69 3.30
CA GLU A 102 -23.38 -13.62 4.12
C GLU A 102 -22.39 -12.45 4.27
N ILE A 103 -22.90 -11.22 4.18
CA ILE A 103 -22.11 -10.03 4.49
C ILE A 103 -21.92 -9.97 6.02
N PRO A 104 -20.69 -9.82 6.54
CA PRO A 104 -20.46 -9.78 7.97
C PRO A 104 -21.27 -8.64 8.63
N PRO A 105 -21.90 -8.88 9.80
CA PRO A 105 -22.71 -7.86 10.48
C PRO A 105 -21.88 -6.78 11.17
N ASN A 106 -20.55 -6.94 11.23
CA ASN A 106 -19.63 -6.04 11.90
C ASN A 106 -19.61 -4.66 11.20
N ARG A 107 -19.74 -3.59 11.99
CA ARG A 107 -19.73 -2.19 11.53
C ARG A 107 -18.77 -1.33 12.35
N ASN A 108 -17.58 -1.86 12.63
CA ASN A 108 -16.57 -1.18 13.43
C ASN A 108 -15.83 -0.06 12.69
N GLY A 109 -16.03 0.09 11.37
CA GLY A 109 -15.25 1.02 10.56
C GLY A 109 -13.78 0.58 10.46
N SER A 110 -13.55 -0.70 10.24
CA SER A 110 -12.24 -1.22 9.85
C SER A 110 -12.18 -1.37 8.34
N ILE A 111 -11.19 -0.74 7.71
CA ILE A 111 -10.85 -0.95 6.29
C ILE A 111 -9.46 -1.58 6.28
N PRO A 112 -9.36 -2.91 6.10
CA PRO A 112 -8.06 -3.57 6.07
C PRO A 112 -7.32 -3.23 4.77
N HIS A 113 -6.01 -3.50 4.77
CA HIS A 113 -5.28 -3.64 3.51
C HIS A 113 -5.91 -4.78 2.71
N GLY A 114 -6.21 -4.52 1.44
CA GLY A 114 -6.96 -5.46 0.59
C GLY A 114 -8.47 -5.43 0.84
N PHE A 115 -9.06 -4.23 0.87
CA PHE A 115 -10.48 -4.08 1.20
C PHE A 115 -11.43 -4.45 0.05
N MET A 116 -11.01 -4.32 -1.22
CA MET A 116 -11.90 -4.53 -2.37
C MET A 116 -11.42 -5.64 -3.30
N TYR A 117 -10.35 -5.45 -4.07
CA TYR A 117 -9.88 -6.44 -5.05
C TYR A 117 -9.26 -7.66 -4.38
N LEU A 118 -8.28 -7.46 -3.50
CA LEU A 118 -7.67 -8.55 -2.74
C LEU A 118 -8.72 -9.30 -1.91
N ARG A 119 -9.73 -8.60 -1.37
CA ARG A 119 -10.83 -9.25 -0.65
C ARG A 119 -11.56 -10.29 -1.49
N LEU A 120 -11.75 -10.05 -2.80
CA LEU A 120 -12.33 -11.06 -3.70
C LEU A 120 -11.43 -12.30 -3.76
N LEU A 121 -10.12 -12.10 -3.90
CA LEU A 121 -9.13 -13.18 -3.93
C LEU A 121 -9.06 -13.94 -2.60
N ASP A 122 -9.16 -13.23 -1.48
CA ASP A 122 -9.18 -13.82 -0.14
C ASP A 122 -10.43 -14.68 0.05
N LEU A 123 -11.57 -14.26 -0.48
CA LEU A 123 -12.84 -14.96 -0.33
C LEU A 123 -12.91 -16.25 -1.15
N CYS A 124 -12.45 -16.25 -2.39
CA CYS A 124 -12.61 -17.40 -3.30
C CYS A 124 -11.31 -18.12 -3.68
N GLY A 125 -10.15 -17.55 -3.36
CA GLY A 125 -8.86 -17.99 -3.86
C GLY A 125 -8.55 -17.41 -5.24
N PHE A 126 -7.26 -17.29 -5.54
CA PHE A 126 -6.77 -16.66 -6.78
C PHE A 126 -7.31 -17.35 -8.04
N GLU A 127 -7.22 -18.68 -8.12
CA GLU A 127 -7.65 -19.45 -9.30
C GLU A 127 -9.14 -19.26 -9.59
N ASN A 128 -10.00 -19.43 -8.59
CA ASN A 128 -11.44 -19.24 -8.73
C ASN A 128 -11.80 -17.79 -9.08
N ALA A 129 -11.09 -16.81 -8.50
CA ALA A 129 -11.28 -15.40 -8.87
C ALA A 129 -10.97 -15.18 -10.35
N MET A 130 -9.84 -15.71 -10.83
CA MET A 130 -9.44 -15.54 -12.23
C MET A 130 -10.43 -16.23 -13.19
N LEU A 131 -10.96 -17.39 -12.83
CA LEU A 131 -12.02 -18.06 -13.59
C LEU A 131 -13.28 -17.20 -13.66
N MET A 132 -13.77 -16.69 -12.52
CA MET A 132 -14.93 -15.79 -12.49
C MET A 132 -14.72 -14.53 -13.32
N PHE A 133 -13.53 -13.92 -13.26
CA PHE A 133 -13.18 -12.76 -14.10
C PHE A 133 -13.06 -13.11 -15.59
N ALA A 134 -12.71 -14.35 -15.94
CA ALA A 134 -12.64 -14.79 -17.33
C ALA A 134 -14.03 -15.10 -17.90
N GLU A 135 -14.91 -15.70 -17.10
CA GLU A 135 -16.27 -16.10 -17.50
C GLU A 135 -17.26 -14.93 -17.44
N GLU A 136 -17.00 -13.95 -16.58
CA GLU A 136 -17.82 -12.74 -16.43
C GLU A 136 -19.30 -13.04 -16.08
N GLY A 137 -19.51 -14.14 -15.35
CA GLY A 137 -20.81 -14.64 -14.91
C GLY A 137 -21.48 -13.80 -13.83
N GLU A 138 -22.67 -14.24 -13.41
CA GLU A 138 -23.46 -13.55 -12.38
C GLU A 138 -22.77 -13.58 -11.00
N ALA A 139 -22.14 -14.71 -10.65
CA ALA A 139 -21.46 -14.87 -9.38
C ALA A 139 -20.37 -13.81 -9.16
N LEU A 140 -19.59 -13.45 -10.19
CA LEU A 140 -18.61 -12.38 -10.10
C LEU A 140 -19.24 -11.06 -9.63
N ARG A 141 -20.38 -10.67 -10.22
CA ARG A 141 -21.07 -9.41 -9.89
C ARG A 141 -21.64 -9.46 -8.48
N VAL A 142 -22.27 -10.56 -8.11
CA VAL A 142 -22.82 -10.75 -6.75
C VAL A 142 -21.71 -10.68 -5.70
N LEU A 143 -20.55 -11.28 -5.95
CA LEU A 143 -19.42 -11.23 -5.02
C LEU A 143 -18.89 -9.79 -4.87
N ILE A 144 -18.70 -9.08 -5.99
CA ILE A 144 -18.28 -7.68 -6.00
C ILE A 144 -19.28 -6.81 -5.22
N ASP A 145 -20.57 -6.98 -5.47
CA ASP A 145 -21.62 -6.19 -4.83
C ASP A 145 -21.66 -6.43 -3.32
N LYS A 146 -21.49 -7.68 -2.86
CA LYS A 146 -21.42 -8.00 -1.42
C LYS A 146 -20.22 -7.33 -0.73
N VAL A 147 -19.04 -7.39 -1.35
CA VAL A 147 -17.83 -6.75 -0.81
C VAL A 147 -17.97 -5.22 -0.84
N LEU A 148 -18.52 -4.66 -1.92
CA LEU A 148 -18.79 -3.23 -2.02
C LEU A 148 -19.80 -2.77 -0.98
N GLU A 149 -20.89 -3.49 -0.77
CA GLU A 149 -21.90 -3.18 0.25
C GLU A 149 -21.28 -3.15 1.65
N TYR A 150 -20.48 -4.17 1.99
CA TYR A 150 -19.71 -4.18 3.24
C TYR A 150 -18.83 -2.92 3.37
N ASN A 151 -18.04 -2.62 2.34
CA ASN A 151 -17.14 -1.48 2.35
C ASN A 151 -17.88 -0.14 2.42
N ILE A 152 -19.08 -0.01 1.84
CA ILE A 152 -19.92 1.19 1.99
C ILE A 152 -20.28 1.40 3.46
N TYR A 153 -20.68 0.35 4.18
CA TYR A 153 -20.93 0.46 5.62
C TYR A 153 -19.66 0.89 6.35
N GLN A 154 -18.54 0.22 6.11
CA GLN A 154 -17.28 0.54 6.79
C GLN A 154 -16.83 1.99 6.51
N PHE A 155 -16.90 2.46 5.26
CA PHE A 155 -16.57 3.83 4.86
C PHE A 155 -17.43 4.85 5.61
N ALA A 156 -18.76 4.64 5.68
CA ALA A 156 -19.66 5.54 6.40
C ALA A 156 -19.28 5.71 7.88
N HIS A 157 -18.71 4.68 8.52
CA HIS A 157 -18.30 4.72 9.92
C HIS A 157 -16.90 5.33 10.14
N ILE A 158 -15.97 5.22 9.18
CA ILE A 158 -14.63 5.80 9.32
C ILE A 158 -14.56 7.27 8.93
N ILE A 159 -15.36 7.69 7.93
CA ILE A 159 -15.27 9.04 7.36
C ILE A 159 -15.24 10.14 8.43
N PRO A 160 -16.12 10.13 9.46
CA PRO A 160 -16.10 11.16 10.50
C PRO A 160 -14.78 11.23 11.29
N LYS A 161 -14.04 10.11 11.38
CA LYS A 161 -12.82 9.94 12.19
C LYS A 161 -11.53 10.25 11.43
N LEU A 162 -11.59 10.43 10.10
CA LEU A 162 -10.40 10.63 9.28
C LEU A 162 -9.71 11.97 9.56
N GLY A 163 -8.38 11.96 9.59
CA GLY A 163 -7.55 13.16 9.67
C GLY A 163 -7.40 13.86 8.32
N GLU A 164 -6.27 14.55 8.11
CA GLU A 164 -5.98 15.27 6.85
C GLU A 164 -5.68 14.34 5.67
N ILE A 165 -5.09 13.17 5.94
CA ILE A 165 -4.80 12.13 4.95
C ILE A 165 -5.48 10.83 5.39
N ALA A 166 -6.26 10.22 4.50
CA ALA A 166 -6.88 8.92 4.65
C ALA A 166 -6.04 7.88 3.88
N TYR A 167 -5.54 6.88 4.60
CA TYR A 167 -4.68 5.83 4.06
C TYR A 167 -5.50 4.59 3.74
N PHE A 168 -5.41 4.13 2.49
CA PHE A 168 -6.02 2.90 2.01
C PHE A 168 -4.96 2.05 1.30
N GLY A 169 -5.16 0.74 1.29
CA GLY A 169 -4.28 -0.21 0.60
C GLY A 169 -5.08 -1.33 -0.05
N ASP A 170 -4.74 -1.68 -1.29
CA ASP A 170 -5.28 -2.83 -2.02
C ASP A 170 -4.32 -3.15 -3.17
N ASP A 171 -3.74 -4.35 -3.20
CA ASP A 171 -2.68 -4.66 -4.16
C ASP A 171 -3.28 -5.13 -5.49
N LEU A 172 -3.29 -4.21 -6.46
CA LEU A 172 -3.98 -4.38 -7.72
C LEU A 172 -3.13 -5.05 -8.80
N GLY A 173 -1.81 -5.01 -8.63
CA GLY A 173 -0.85 -5.44 -9.63
C GLY A 173 -0.22 -6.80 -9.35
N MET A 174 0.29 -7.38 -10.42
CA MET A 174 1.29 -8.47 -10.43
C MET A 174 2.62 -7.91 -10.89
N GLN A 175 3.64 -8.76 -11.02
CA GLN A 175 4.97 -8.32 -11.49
C GLN A 175 4.95 -7.59 -12.84
N ASN A 176 4.07 -7.99 -13.78
CA ASN A 176 4.06 -7.52 -15.17
C ASN A 176 2.69 -6.96 -15.64
N GLY A 177 1.89 -6.41 -14.74
CA GLY A 177 0.61 -5.76 -15.04
C GLY A 177 -0.49 -6.20 -14.07
N LEU A 178 -1.75 -5.92 -14.38
CA LEU A 178 -2.88 -6.38 -13.56
C LEU A 178 -3.25 -7.83 -13.90
N ALA A 179 -3.52 -8.66 -12.90
CA ALA A 179 -3.91 -10.06 -13.13
C ALA A 179 -5.16 -10.19 -13.99
N ILE A 180 -6.15 -9.32 -13.77
CA ILE A 180 -7.41 -9.29 -14.54
C ILE A 180 -7.35 -8.40 -15.79
N GLY A 181 -6.24 -7.71 -16.01
CA GLY A 181 -6.07 -6.69 -17.05
C GLY A 181 -6.80 -5.37 -16.74
N PRO A 182 -6.34 -4.24 -17.33
CA PRO A 182 -6.90 -2.92 -17.04
C PRO A 182 -8.34 -2.75 -17.53
N GLU A 183 -8.75 -3.44 -18.60
CA GLU A 183 -10.13 -3.37 -19.11
C GLU A 183 -11.15 -3.95 -18.11
N LYS A 184 -10.87 -5.14 -17.55
CA LYS A 184 -11.76 -5.74 -16.55
C LYS A 184 -11.72 -4.97 -15.25
N TRP A 185 -10.55 -4.45 -14.84
CA TRP A 185 -10.47 -3.55 -13.69
C TRP A 185 -11.37 -2.32 -13.87
N ARG A 186 -11.33 -1.67 -15.05
CA ARG A 186 -12.21 -0.53 -15.37
C ARG A 186 -13.69 -0.89 -15.36
N LYS A 187 -14.03 -2.09 -15.85
CA LYS A 187 -15.42 -2.57 -15.91
C LYS A 187 -15.99 -2.88 -14.53
N TYR A 188 -15.24 -3.59 -13.70
CA TYR A 188 -15.76 -4.22 -12.48
C TYR A 188 -15.32 -3.51 -11.19
N LEU A 189 -14.08 -3.03 -11.14
CA LEU A 189 -13.49 -2.52 -9.90
C LEU A 189 -13.48 -1.00 -9.82
N LYS A 190 -13.17 -0.28 -10.92
CA LYS A 190 -13.21 1.19 -10.96
C LYS A 190 -14.51 1.78 -10.41
N PRO A 191 -15.72 1.25 -10.72
CA PRO A 191 -16.96 1.77 -10.14
C PRO A 191 -17.00 1.66 -8.61
N CYS A 192 -16.42 0.60 -8.04
CA CYS A 192 -16.34 0.37 -6.60
C CYS A 192 -15.45 1.42 -5.93
N TYR A 193 -14.22 1.62 -6.42
CA TYR A 193 -13.31 2.65 -5.88
C TYR A 193 -13.90 4.05 -6.02
N ARG A 194 -14.49 4.38 -7.18
CA ARG A 194 -15.17 5.66 -7.40
C ARG A 194 -16.30 5.88 -6.40
N LYS A 195 -17.08 4.84 -6.09
CA LYS A 195 -18.17 4.92 -5.11
C LYS A 195 -17.61 5.23 -3.71
N LEU A 196 -16.62 4.46 -3.26
CA LEU A 196 -16.09 4.54 -1.90
C LEU A 196 -15.32 5.86 -1.66
N TYR A 197 -14.40 6.22 -2.54
CA TYR A 197 -13.68 7.48 -2.44
C TYR A 197 -14.59 8.68 -2.74
N GLY A 198 -15.59 8.54 -3.62
CA GLY A 198 -16.61 9.55 -3.83
C GLY A 198 -17.41 9.86 -2.57
N MET A 199 -17.74 8.86 -1.74
CA MET A 199 -18.39 9.08 -0.44
C MET A 199 -17.49 9.91 0.49
N LEU A 200 -16.20 9.58 0.56
CA LEU A 200 -15.23 10.35 1.34
C LEU A 200 -15.13 11.79 0.85
N LYS A 201 -14.93 12.00 -0.45
CA LYS A 201 -14.77 13.33 -1.06
C LYS A 201 -16.03 14.19 -0.93
N ALA A 202 -17.22 13.58 -0.99
CA ALA A 202 -18.48 14.29 -0.76
C ALA A 202 -18.65 14.75 0.69
N ALA A 203 -18.21 13.94 1.66
CA ALA A 203 -18.38 14.23 3.08
C ALA A 203 -17.25 15.12 3.65
N LYS A 204 -16.01 14.94 3.19
CA LYS A 204 -14.82 15.65 3.65
C LYS A 204 -13.91 15.97 2.45
N PRO A 205 -14.24 16.98 1.63
CA PRO A 205 -13.51 17.28 0.38
C PRO A 205 -12.04 17.63 0.58
N ASP A 206 -11.68 18.17 1.75
CA ASP A 206 -10.30 18.56 2.08
C ASP A 206 -9.42 17.38 2.52
N VAL A 207 -10.00 16.19 2.76
CA VAL A 207 -9.23 15.00 3.14
C VAL A 207 -8.60 14.38 1.90
N LEU A 208 -7.28 14.22 1.95
CA LEU A 208 -6.49 13.62 0.89
C LEU A 208 -6.55 12.09 0.99
N VAL A 209 -6.65 11.42 -0.14
CA VAL A 209 -6.70 9.97 -0.28
C VAL A 209 -5.33 9.48 -0.70
N TYR A 210 -4.69 8.73 0.19
CA TYR A 210 -3.48 7.99 -0.07
C TYR A 210 -3.83 6.54 -0.41
N MET A 211 -3.40 6.06 -1.57
CA MET A 211 -3.63 4.68 -2.02
C MET A 211 -2.31 3.93 -2.17
N HIS A 212 -2.10 2.96 -1.30
CA HIS A 212 -1.05 1.95 -1.45
C HIS A 212 -1.52 0.81 -2.35
N THR A 213 -0.61 0.35 -3.22
CA THR A 213 -0.82 -0.86 -4.02
C THR A 213 0.53 -1.43 -4.44
N ASP A 214 0.73 -2.71 -4.15
CA ASP A 214 1.83 -3.47 -4.73
C ASP A 214 1.55 -3.87 -6.20
N GLY A 215 2.61 -4.27 -6.89
CA GLY A 215 2.62 -4.71 -8.27
C GLY A 215 2.64 -3.58 -9.32
N CYS A 216 2.54 -3.99 -10.58
CA CYS A 216 2.58 -3.13 -11.75
C CYS A 216 1.16 -2.62 -12.08
N ILE A 217 0.98 -1.31 -11.94
CA ILE A 217 -0.33 -0.64 -11.98
C ILE A 217 -0.34 0.63 -12.84
N TYR A 218 0.77 0.97 -13.52
CA TYR A 218 0.90 2.22 -14.28
C TYR A 218 -0.24 2.44 -15.29
N GLU A 219 -0.82 1.38 -15.85
CA GLU A 219 -1.93 1.44 -16.81
C GLU A 219 -3.23 1.98 -16.20
N ILE A 220 -3.41 1.89 -14.88
CA ILE A 220 -4.62 2.33 -14.16
C ILE A 220 -4.37 3.48 -13.18
N MET A 221 -3.15 4.01 -13.07
CA MET A 221 -2.86 5.16 -12.21
C MET A 221 -3.76 6.37 -12.52
N PRO A 222 -4.00 6.75 -13.79
CA PRO A 222 -4.96 7.81 -14.11
C PRO A 222 -6.38 7.47 -13.66
N ASP A 223 -6.80 6.20 -13.81
CA ASP A 223 -8.12 5.76 -13.39
C ASP A 223 -8.31 5.84 -11.86
N LEU A 224 -7.27 5.58 -11.06
CA LEU A 224 -7.29 5.75 -9.60
C LEU A 224 -7.45 7.22 -9.20
N VAL A 225 -6.74 8.14 -9.88
CA VAL A 225 -6.91 9.59 -9.67
C VAL A 225 -8.35 10.01 -9.99
N GLU A 226 -8.92 9.53 -11.09
CA GLU A 226 -10.34 9.78 -11.42
C GLU A 226 -11.33 9.25 -10.37
N CYS A 227 -10.97 8.20 -9.63
CA CYS A 227 -11.79 7.70 -8.53
C CYS A 227 -11.72 8.60 -7.28
N GLY A 228 -10.75 9.52 -7.19
CA GLY A 228 -10.58 10.44 -6.07
C GLY A 228 -9.32 10.20 -5.24
N VAL A 229 -8.35 9.44 -5.75
CA VAL A 229 -7.03 9.28 -5.13
C VAL A 229 -6.17 10.52 -5.39
N ASP A 230 -5.57 11.09 -4.34
CA ASP A 230 -4.69 12.26 -4.48
C ASP A 230 -3.22 11.89 -4.55
N ILE A 231 -2.82 10.76 -3.95
CA ILE A 231 -1.46 10.23 -4.04
C ILE A 231 -1.45 8.70 -4.07
N ILE A 232 -0.62 8.15 -4.96
CA ILE A 232 -0.47 6.71 -5.13
C ILE A 232 0.90 6.30 -4.59
N ASN A 233 0.99 5.14 -3.94
CA ASN A 233 2.24 4.55 -3.51
C ASN A 233 2.56 3.30 -4.34
N PRO A 234 3.20 3.46 -5.52
CA PRO A 234 3.54 2.35 -6.41
C PRO A 234 4.93 1.78 -6.09
N GLN A 235 5.09 0.47 -6.30
CA GLN A 235 6.38 -0.21 -6.27
C GLN A 235 7.28 0.20 -7.45
N TYR A 236 8.52 0.59 -7.17
CA TYR A 236 9.51 0.92 -8.20
C TYR A 236 9.71 -0.20 -9.21
N ARG A 237 10.09 -1.40 -8.73
CA ARG A 237 10.56 -2.49 -9.60
C ARG A 237 9.48 -3.02 -10.54
N ALA A 238 8.25 -3.18 -10.06
CA ALA A 238 7.16 -3.73 -10.86
C ALA A 238 6.67 -2.73 -11.92
N ASN A 239 6.63 -1.43 -11.59
CA ASN A 239 6.15 -0.40 -12.52
C ASN A 239 7.22 0.03 -13.53
N GLY A 240 8.49 0.06 -13.09
CA GLY A 240 9.62 0.54 -13.87
C GLY A 240 9.66 2.08 -13.96
N LEU A 241 10.87 2.64 -13.86
CA LEU A 241 11.06 4.09 -13.81
C LEU A 241 10.52 4.81 -15.05
N ASP A 242 10.75 4.25 -16.26
CA ASP A 242 10.29 4.85 -17.51
C ASP A 242 8.77 5.00 -17.58
N ASN A 243 8.02 3.99 -17.13
CA ASN A 243 6.57 4.06 -17.08
C ASN A 243 6.09 5.07 -16.05
N LEU A 244 6.71 5.11 -14.86
CA LEU A 244 6.37 6.07 -13.82
C LEU A 244 6.62 7.51 -14.29
N VAL A 245 7.77 7.77 -14.92
CA VAL A 245 8.08 9.08 -15.52
C VAL A 245 7.07 9.43 -16.61
N ARG A 246 6.77 8.49 -17.52
CA ARG A 246 5.81 8.71 -18.59
C ARG A 246 4.42 9.07 -18.04
N VAL A 247 3.85 8.22 -17.21
CA VAL A 247 2.46 8.36 -16.73
C VAL A 247 2.32 9.47 -15.69
N CYS A 248 3.27 9.60 -14.77
CA CYS A 248 3.13 10.50 -13.61
C CYS A 248 3.78 11.87 -13.79
N ARG A 249 4.56 12.09 -14.86
CA ARG A 249 5.25 13.37 -15.12
C ARG A 249 5.04 13.92 -16.52
N LYS A 250 5.00 13.07 -17.56
CA LYS A 250 4.89 13.51 -18.97
C LYS A 250 3.45 13.59 -19.45
N GLU A 251 2.64 12.57 -19.20
CA GLU A 251 1.23 12.50 -19.64
C GLU A 251 0.32 13.33 -18.72
N GLN A 252 0.52 13.22 -17.41
CA GLN A 252 -0.12 14.05 -16.40
C GLN A 252 0.75 14.08 -15.13
N ILE A 253 0.52 15.05 -14.24
CA ILE A 253 1.20 15.08 -12.94
C ILE A 253 0.36 14.28 -11.94
N ILE A 254 0.83 13.07 -11.59
CA ILE A 254 0.24 12.26 -10.53
C ILE A 254 1.17 12.30 -9.31
N PRO A 255 0.73 12.81 -8.15
CA PRO A 255 1.50 12.66 -6.94
C PRO A 255 1.74 11.18 -6.63
N ILE A 256 3.01 10.83 -6.43
CA ILE A 256 3.41 9.49 -6.03
C ILE A 256 4.26 9.55 -4.77
N HIS A 257 4.02 8.60 -3.88
CA HIS A 257 4.94 8.26 -2.81
C HIS A 257 5.68 7.00 -3.26
N LEU A 258 6.81 7.15 -3.94
CA LEU A 258 7.49 6.02 -4.58
C LEU A 258 8.00 5.03 -3.54
N ASP A 259 7.53 3.78 -3.59
CA ASP A 259 8.15 2.69 -2.84
C ASP A 259 9.43 2.26 -3.56
N LEU A 260 10.58 2.52 -2.93
CA LEU A 260 11.89 2.22 -3.48
C LEU A 260 12.10 0.70 -3.61
N ASP A 261 13.17 0.29 -4.27
CA ASP A 261 13.37 -1.11 -4.64
C ASP A 261 13.74 -1.99 -3.44
N ARG A 262 12.72 -2.47 -2.72
CA ARG A 262 12.86 -3.36 -1.58
C ARG A 262 13.59 -4.66 -1.92
N GLN A 263 13.52 -5.13 -3.17
CA GLN A 263 14.21 -6.35 -3.61
C GLN A 263 15.71 -6.10 -3.89
N LEU A 264 16.12 -4.85 -4.10
CA LEU A 264 17.51 -4.47 -4.26
C LEU A 264 18.22 -4.39 -2.89
N PHE A 265 17.52 -3.87 -1.88
CA PHE A 265 18.10 -3.50 -0.58
C PHE A 265 18.88 -4.60 0.16
N PRO A 266 18.47 -5.89 0.17
CA PRO A 266 19.23 -6.92 0.89
C PRO A 266 20.59 -7.24 0.27
N PHE A 267 20.78 -6.96 -1.02
CA PHE A 267 21.92 -7.48 -1.80
C PHE A 267 22.83 -6.39 -2.37
N ALA A 268 22.34 -5.16 -2.43
CA ALA A 268 23.07 -4.04 -3.01
C ALA A 268 24.21 -3.55 -2.10
N SER A 269 25.27 -3.09 -2.74
CA SER A 269 26.29 -2.25 -2.12
C SER A 269 25.73 -0.86 -1.79
N ARG A 270 26.42 -0.16 -0.89
CA ARG A 270 26.09 1.24 -0.56
C ARG A 270 26.04 2.15 -1.79
N SER A 271 26.95 1.98 -2.75
CA SER A 271 26.95 2.78 -3.99
C SER A 271 25.71 2.51 -4.83
N GLU A 272 25.32 1.25 -5.01
CA GLU A 272 24.11 0.88 -5.78
C GLU A 272 22.84 1.42 -5.12
N ILE A 273 22.76 1.45 -3.79
CA ILE A 273 21.65 2.08 -3.06
C ILE A 273 21.59 3.58 -3.34
N PHE A 274 22.72 4.28 -3.30
CA PHE A 274 22.78 5.72 -3.59
C PHE A 274 22.41 6.02 -5.05
N GLU A 275 22.92 5.22 -5.99
CA GLU A 275 22.61 5.34 -7.42
C GLU A 275 21.11 5.14 -7.68
N HIS A 276 20.50 4.12 -7.08
CA HIS A 276 19.07 3.86 -7.18
C HIS A 276 18.22 5.04 -6.69
N VAL A 277 18.52 5.57 -5.49
CA VAL A 277 17.77 6.72 -4.94
C VAL A 277 17.99 7.97 -5.78
N GLU A 278 19.22 8.22 -6.24
CA GLU A 278 19.55 9.35 -7.10
C GLU A 278 18.80 9.32 -8.42
N GLU A 279 18.79 8.17 -9.09
CA GLU A 279 18.11 7.97 -10.38
C GLU A 279 16.61 8.21 -10.24
N CYS A 280 15.98 7.63 -9.20
CA CYS A 280 14.56 7.83 -8.90
C CYS A 280 14.25 9.32 -8.68
N VAL A 281 15.02 10.00 -7.83
CA VAL A 281 14.78 11.39 -7.48
C VAL A 281 14.99 12.30 -8.68
N LYS A 282 16.11 12.18 -9.40
CA LYS A 282 16.39 13.02 -10.57
C LYS A 282 15.34 12.87 -11.67
N SER A 283 14.81 11.66 -11.85
CA SER A 283 13.87 11.38 -12.93
C SER A 283 12.43 11.78 -12.61
N LEU A 284 12.04 11.75 -11.33
CA LEU A 284 10.66 11.98 -10.89
C LEU A 284 10.46 13.30 -10.12
N TYR A 285 11.51 14.06 -9.84
CA TYR A 285 11.41 15.31 -9.13
C TYR A 285 10.71 16.40 -9.96
N LEU A 286 9.85 17.18 -9.30
CA LEU A 286 9.32 18.44 -9.81
C LEU A 286 9.41 19.50 -8.69
N PRO A 287 9.75 20.77 -8.99
CA PRO A 287 9.83 21.83 -7.98
C PRO A 287 8.55 22.04 -7.18
N GLN A 288 7.39 21.92 -7.84
CA GLN A 288 6.09 22.07 -7.21
C GLN A 288 5.70 20.90 -6.31
N GLY A 289 6.38 19.75 -6.34
CA GLY A 289 6.03 18.56 -5.57
C GLY A 289 5.53 17.41 -6.44
N GLY A 290 4.73 16.51 -5.86
CA GLY A 290 4.24 15.30 -6.52
C GLY A 290 5.15 14.08 -6.38
N LEU A 291 6.26 14.19 -5.66
CA LEU A 291 7.13 13.07 -5.29
C LEU A 291 7.29 13.02 -3.77
N GLY A 292 7.07 11.84 -3.19
CA GLY A 292 7.59 11.42 -1.90
C GLY A 292 8.36 10.10 -2.05
N LEU A 293 9.15 9.72 -1.04
CA LEU A 293 9.90 8.46 -1.01
C LEU A 293 9.43 7.59 0.16
N SER A 294 9.07 6.34 -0.12
CA SER A 294 8.72 5.33 0.87
C SER A 294 9.84 4.30 0.91
N VAL A 295 10.25 3.96 2.13
CA VAL A 295 11.22 2.90 2.42
C VAL A 295 10.57 1.94 3.39
N GLU A 296 10.68 0.65 3.13
CA GLU A 296 10.36 -0.39 4.09
C GLU A 296 11.63 -1.18 4.40
N LEU A 297 11.94 -1.35 5.68
CA LEU A 297 13.07 -2.11 6.16
C LEU A 297 12.58 -3.40 6.82
N ASN A 298 12.99 -4.54 6.27
CA ASN A 298 12.61 -5.87 6.74
C ASN A 298 13.81 -6.64 7.31
N ASN A 299 13.58 -7.80 7.90
CA ASN A 299 14.57 -8.64 8.59
C ASN A 299 15.62 -9.26 7.64
N ASP A 300 15.42 -9.20 6.33
CA ASP A 300 16.36 -9.63 5.31
C ASP A 300 17.37 -8.54 4.91
N VAL A 301 17.07 -7.26 5.17
CA VAL A 301 17.98 -6.14 4.88
C VAL A 301 19.06 -6.04 5.97
N PRO A 302 20.37 -6.13 5.64
CA PRO A 302 21.44 -5.93 6.62
C PRO A 302 21.43 -4.52 7.25
N LEU A 303 21.88 -4.38 8.50
CA LEU A 303 21.90 -3.07 9.19
C LEU A 303 22.75 -2.04 8.45
N GLU A 304 23.88 -2.45 7.86
CA GLU A 304 24.71 -1.58 7.03
C GLU A 304 23.98 -1.06 5.79
N ASN A 305 23.08 -1.88 5.22
CA ASN A 305 22.25 -1.49 4.08
C ASN A 305 21.09 -0.61 4.52
N MET A 306 20.46 -0.89 5.68
CA MET A 306 19.48 0.01 6.28
C MET A 306 20.08 1.41 6.51
N GLU A 307 21.29 1.50 7.06
CA GLU A 307 22.02 2.77 7.23
C GLU A 307 22.29 3.45 5.88
N ALA A 308 22.76 2.71 4.88
CA ALA A 308 22.99 3.24 3.53
C ALA A 308 21.72 3.81 2.90
N ILE A 309 20.58 3.16 3.07
CA ILE A 309 19.28 3.63 2.56
C ILE A 309 18.88 4.92 3.26
N LEU A 310 18.96 4.97 4.60
CA LEU A 310 18.63 6.15 5.40
C LEU A 310 19.51 7.35 5.04
N ASP A 311 20.82 7.14 4.86
CA ASP A 311 21.74 8.18 4.39
C ASP A 311 21.40 8.68 2.99
N ALA A 312 21.07 7.76 2.07
CA ALA A 312 20.73 8.12 0.70
C ALA A 312 19.45 8.96 0.65
N VAL A 313 18.36 8.52 1.29
CA VAL A 313 17.11 9.29 1.29
C VAL A 313 17.24 10.62 2.04
N GLU A 314 18.06 10.69 3.10
CA GLU A 314 18.35 11.95 3.78
C GLU A 314 19.16 12.92 2.90
N LYS A 315 20.10 12.41 2.10
CA LYS A 315 20.82 13.25 1.14
C LYS A 315 19.90 13.77 0.05
N TYR A 316 19.15 12.88 -0.60
CA TYR A 316 18.41 13.22 -1.82
C TYR A 316 17.05 13.89 -1.54
N ARG A 317 16.51 13.86 -0.32
CA ARG A 317 15.28 14.64 0.01
C ARG A 317 15.43 16.15 -0.14
N PHE A 318 16.66 16.66 -0.13
CA PHE A 318 16.99 18.07 -0.35
C PHE A 318 17.29 18.41 -1.81
N TYR A 319 17.13 17.47 -2.74
CA TYR A 319 17.33 17.71 -4.17
C TYR A 319 16.36 18.78 -4.69
N LYS A 320 16.86 19.71 -5.51
CA LYS A 320 16.10 20.86 -6.06
C LYS A 320 16.27 21.08 -7.57
N GLY A 321 16.83 20.10 -8.29
CA GLY A 321 17.20 20.23 -9.72
C GLY A 321 18.68 20.49 -9.90
#